data_AF-A0A961WE78-F1
#
_entry.id   AF-A0A961WE78-F1
#
_cell.length_a   1.000
_cell.length_b   1.000
_cell.length_c   1.000
_cell.angle_alpha   90.00
_cell.angle_beta   90.00
_cell.angle_gamma   90.00
#
_symmetry.space_group_name_H-M   'P 1'
#
loop_
_entity.id
_entity.type
_entity.pdbx_description
1 polymer ?
#
loop_
_entity_poly.entity_id
_entity_poly.type
_entity_poly.pdbx_seq_one_letter_code
_entity_poly.pdbx_strand_id
1 'polypeptide(L)'
;MLHQLLWIEALLKFGGGLVLLFLPITTAKILGLPHANLGFWPRLMGALLIGIAGAIYLEGSSLTQYKHAGLGIAGIAVINISGVMGLVGLIIMRLVKTTRGTLVLWLLCSTLLVLILFEIAALPTK
;
A
#
# COMPACT_ATOMS: atom_id res chain seq x y z
N MET A 1 -4.05 22.56 -12.95
CA MET A 1 -3.20 21.52 -13.56
C MET A 1 -2.61 20.57 -12.54
N LEU A 2 -1.89 21.04 -11.50
CA LEU A 2 -1.30 20.15 -10.47
C LEU A 2 -2.34 19.24 -9.77
N HIS A 3 -3.49 19.78 -9.38
CA HIS A 3 -4.56 18.99 -8.75
C HIS A 3 -5.13 17.90 -9.67
N GLN A 4 -5.31 18.18 -10.97
CA GLN A 4 -5.78 17.19 -11.95
C GLN A 4 -4.75 16.05 -12.13
N LEU A 5 -3.46 16.38 -12.09
CA LEU A 5 -2.39 15.39 -12.17
C LEU A 5 -2.42 14.44 -10.96
N LEU A 6 -2.59 14.97 -9.74
CA LEU A 6 -2.70 14.15 -8.52
C LEU A 6 -3.88 13.16 -8.59
N TRP A 7 -5.04 13.60 -9.08
CA TRP A 7 -6.19 12.71 -9.26
C TRP A 7 -5.95 11.59 -10.26
N ILE A 8 -5.33 11.91 -11.40
CA ILE A 8 -4.97 10.91 -12.41
C ILE A 8 -3.95 9.93 -11.82
N GLU A 9 -2.95 10.42 -11.11
CA GLU A 9 -1.95 9.59 -10.45
C GLU A 9 -2.55 8.66 -9.39
N ALA A 10 -3.45 9.16 -8.55
CA ALA A 10 -4.16 8.36 -7.57
C ALA A 10 -5.01 7.29 -8.24
N LEU A 11 -5.75 7.64 -9.29
CA LEU A 11 -6.61 6.70 -10.02
C LEU A 11 -5.80 5.59 -10.69
N LEU A 12 -4.71 5.93 -11.37
CA LEU A 12 -3.84 4.96 -12.04
C LEU A 12 -3.19 3.99 -11.04
N LYS A 13 -2.65 4.51 -9.93
CA LYS A 13 -2.03 3.67 -8.90
C LYS A 13 -3.05 2.81 -8.17
N PHE A 14 -4.24 3.36 -7.88
CA PHE A 14 -5.31 2.59 -7.25
C PHE A 14 -5.82 1.47 -8.17
N GLY A 15 -6.12 1.78 -9.43
CA GLY A 15 -6.57 0.80 -10.41
C GLY A 15 -5.53 -0.30 -10.67
N GLY A 16 -4.28 0.10 -10.93
CA GLY A 16 -3.16 -0.85 -11.07
C GLY A 16 -2.94 -1.68 -9.81
N GLY A 17 -3.07 -1.06 -8.64
CA GLY A 17 -2.99 -1.70 -7.34
C GLY A 17 -4.04 -2.78 -7.13
N LEU A 18 -5.32 -2.48 -7.44
CA LEU A 18 -6.42 -3.45 -7.39
C LEU A 18 -6.19 -4.64 -8.33
N VAL A 19 -5.77 -4.36 -9.57
CA VAL A 19 -5.49 -5.40 -10.57
C VAL A 19 -4.39 -6.33 -10.08
N LEU A 20 -3.29 -5.80 -9.54
CA LEU A 20 -2.20 -6.60 -9.00
C LEU A 20 -2.57 -7.32 -7.69
N LEU A 21 -3.41 -6.71 -6.84
CA LEU A 21 -3.84 -7.30 -5.58
C LEU A 21 -4.81 -8.47 -5.79
N PHE A 22 -5.72 -8.39 -6.74
CA PHE A 22 -6.77 -9.40 -6.93
C PHE A 22 -6.50 -10.37 -8.07
N LEU A 23 -5.88 -9.90 -9.16
CA LEU A 23 -5.68 -10.66 -10.40
C LEU A 23 -4.20 -10.84 -10.80
N PRO A 24 -3.27 -11.08 -9.86
CA PRO A 24 -1.82 -11.00 -10.12
C PRO A 24 -1.32 -11.91 -11.24
N ILE A 25 -1.82 -13.15 -11.30
CA ILE A 25 -1.41 -14.17 -12.27
C ILE A 25 -2.01 -13.86 -13.64
N THR A 26 -3.27 -13.43 -13.67
CA THR A 26 -3.96 -13.03 -14.90
C THR A 26 -3.25 -11.83 -15.53
N THR A 27 -2.90 -10.84 -14.72
CA THR A 27 -2.15 -9.66 -15.17
C THR A 27 -0.78 -10.03 -15.72
N ALA A 28 -0.03 -10.90 -15.03
CA ALA A 28 1.26 -11.38 -15.53
C ALA A 28 1.14 -12.10 -16.88
N LYS A 29 0.10 -12.92 -17.06
CA LYS A 29 -0.19 -13.62 -18.31
C LYS A 29 -0.53 -12.65 -19.45
N ILE A 30 -1.45 -11.71 -19.22
CA ILE A 30 -1.90 -10.76 -20.25
C ILE A 30 -0.75 -9.87 -20.71
N LEU A 31 0.12 -9.43 -19.79
CA LEU A 31 1.24 -8.56 -20.09
C LEU A 31 2.48 -9.30 -20.62
N GLY A 32 2.44 -10.63 -20.75
CA GLY A 32 3.60 -11.43 -21.18
C GLY A 32 4.77 -11.40 -20.19
N LEU A 33 4.51 -11.14 -18.91
CA LEU A 33 5.53 -11.10 -17.87
C LEU A 33 5.93 -12.52 -17.43
N PRO A 34 7.16 -12.70 -16.92
CA PRO A 34 7.61 -14.00 -16.41
C PRO A 34 6.63 -14.57 -15.39
N HIS A 35 6.31 -15.86 -15.53
CA HIS A 35 5.39 -16.53 -14.61
C HIS A 35 6.00 -16.59 -13.20
N ALA A 36 5.46 -15.81 -12.28
CA ALA A 36 5.68 -16.05 -10.87
C ALA A 36 4.77 -17.22 -10.43
N ASN A 37 5.37 -18.31 -9.94
CA ASN A 37 4.64 -19.47 -9.41
C ASN A 37 3.74 -19.12 -8.20
N LEU A 38 3.94 -17.95 -7.59
CA LEU A 38 3.16 -17.44 -6.46
C LEU A 38 2.79 -15.97 -6.71
N GLY A 39 1.54 -15.62 -6.42
CA GLY A 39 1.07 -14.24 -6.48
C GLY A 39 1.59 -13.33 -5.35
N PHE A 40 2.63 -13.73 -4.61
CA PHE A 40 3.11 -13.02 -3.42
C PHE A 40 3.53 -11.57 -3.74
N TRP A 41 4.54 -11.41 -4.60
CA TRP A 41 5.11 -10.09 -4.92
C TRP A 41 4.12 -9.17 -5.64
N PRO A 42 3.37 -9.64 -6.65
CA PRO A 42 2.38 -8.78 -7.30
C PRO A 42 1.30 -8.31 -6.33
N ARG A 43 0.80 -9.18 -5.44
CA ARG A 43 -0.22 -8.77 -4.45
C ARG A 43 0.32 -7.78 -3.43
N LEU A 44 1.56 -7.98 -2.96
CA LEU A 44 2.22 -7.03 -2.06
C LEU A 44 2.40 -5.66 -2.73
N MET A 45 2.87 -5.64 -3.98
CA MET A 45 2.98 -4.41 -4.76
C MET A 45 1.61 -3.75 -4.97
N GLY A 46 0.58 -4.56 -5.23
CA GLY A 46 -0.80 -4.08 -5.35
C GLY A 46 -1.29 -3.35 -4.10
N ALA A 47 -1.06 -3.93 -2.92
CA ALA A 47 -1.36 -3.29 -1.64
C ALA A 47 -0.59 -1.96 -1.48
N LEU A 48 0.72 -1.95 -1.74
CA LEU A 48 1.53 -0.72 -1.65
C LEU A 48 1.04 0.38 -2.60
N LEU A 49 0.69 0.05 -3.85
CA LEU A 49 0.13 1.01 -4.80
C LEU A 49 -1.21 1.59 -4.33
N ILE A 50 -2.06 0.78 -3.69
CA ILE A 50 -3.31 1.25 -3.07
C ILE A 50 -3.00 2.23 -1.94
N GLY A 51 -2.03 1.92 -1.08
CA GLY A 51 -1.58 2.82 -0.01
C GLY A 51 -1.06 4.15 -0.55
N ILE A 52 -0.22 4.11 -1.59
CA ILE A 52 0.32 5.31 -2.24
C ILE A 52 -0.81 6.13 -2.89
N ALA A 53 -1.77 5.46 -3.54
CA ALA A 53 -2.93 6.15 -4.11
C ALA A 53 -3.76 6.85 -3.03
N GLY A 54 -3.94 6.22 -1.86
CA GLY A 54 -4.59 6.82 -0.70
C GLY A 54 -3.82 8.04 -0.19
N ALA A 55 -2.50 7.98 -0.11
CA ALA A 55 -1.66 9.11 0.29
C ALA A 55 -1.78 10.30 -0.70
N ILE A 56 -1.73 10.04 -2.00
CA ILE A 56 -1.92 11.06 -3.05
C ILE A 56 -3.33 11.64 -2.99
N TYR A 57 -4.34 10.81 -2.73
CA TYR A 57 -5.72 11.27 -2.54
C TYR A 57 -5.84 12.22 -1.34
N LEU A 58 -5.16 11.94 -0.22
CA LEU A 58 -5.14 12.84 0.93
C LEU A 58 -4.42 14.17 0.66
N GLU A 59 -3.39 14.16 -0.19
CA GLU A 59 -2.71 15.38 -0.63
C GLU A 59 -3.59 16.20 -1.60
N GLY A 60 -4.27 15.51 -2.53
CA GLY A 60 -5.15 16.14 -3.53
C GLY A 60 -6.46 16.64 -2.93
N SER A 61 -7.05 15.91 -1.99
CA SER A 61 -8.20 16.37 -1.23
C SER A 61 -7.75 17.42 -0.22
N SER A 62 -8.40 18.57 -0.18
CA SER A 62 -8.06 19.69 0.71
C SER A 62 -8.17 19.39 2.22
N LEU A 63 -8.30 18.10 2.60
CA LEU A 63 -8.15 17.55 3.96
C LEU A 63 -6.83 17.96 4.59
N THR A 64 -5.79 18.17 3.79
CA THR A 64 -4.55 18.78 4.24
C THR A 64 -4.71 20.32 4.24
N GLN A 65 -5.52 20.84 5.17
CA GLN A 65 -5.53 22.28 5.52
C GLN A 65 -4.18 22.74 6.09
N TYR A 66 -3.24 21.81 6.29
CA TYR A 66 -1.88 22.05 6.72
C TYR A 66 -1.00 22.36 5.50
N LYS A 67 -0.34 23.51 5.54
CA LYS A 67 0.51 24.12 4.50
C LYS A 67 1.77 23.32 4.10
N HIS A 68 1.80 22.01 4.31
CA HIS A 68 2.94 21.15 4.01
C HIS A 68 2.64 20.40 2.71
N ALA A 69 3.26 20.82 1.61
CA ALA A 69 3.25 20.09 0.35
C ALA A 69 3.91 18.70 0.55
N GLY A 70 3.32 17.64 0.02
CA GLY A 70 3.84 16.28 0.04
C GLY A 70 3.07 15.28 0.93
N LEU A 71 3.65 14.08 1.03
CA LEU A 71 3.04 12.86 1.59
C LEU A 71 2.59 13.03 3.06
N GLY A 72 3.30 13.84 3.84
CA GLY A 72 2.98 14.15 5.25
C GLY A 72 2.93 12.92 6.17
N ILE A 73 2.70 13.14 7.47
CA ILE A 73 2.55 12.04 8.45
C ILE A 73 1.31 11.20 8.12
N ALA A 74 0.23 11.85 7.68
CA ALA A 74 -1.02 11.18 7.32
C ALA A 74 -0.86 10.22 6.14
N GLY A 75 -0.16 10.62 5.07
CA GLY A 75 0.05 9.75 3.91
C GLY A 75 0.96 8.57 4.24
N ILE A 76 1.98 8.77 5.09
CA ILE A 76 2.85 7.67 5.53
C ILE A 76 2.02 6.63 6.30
N ALA A 77 1.14 7.08 7.20
CA ALA A 77 0.23 6.20 7.92
C ALA A 77 -0.66 5.38 6.98
N VAL A 78 -1.24 6.00 5.94
CA VAL A 78 -2.06 5.28 4.96
C VAL A 78 -1.25 4.21 4.20
N ILE A 79 -0.02 4.53 3.79
CA ILE A 79 0.87 3.56 3.13
C ILE A 79 1.17 2.40 4.06
N ASN A 80 1.55 2.68 5.32
CA ASN A 80 1.87 1.65 6.30
C ASN A 80 0.66 0.76 6.61
N ILE A 81 -0.53 1.35 6.80
CA ILE A 81 -1.77 0.59 7.00
C ILE A 81 -2.01 -0.35 5.83
N SER A 82 -1.91 0.15 4.60
CA SER A 82 -2.10 -0.66 3.40
C SER A 82 -1.05 -1.77 3.29
N GLY A 83 0.21 -1.48 3.63
CA GLY A 83 1.29 -2.45 3.71
C GLY A 83 1.00 -3.57 4.71
N VAL A 84 0.57 -3.23 5.94
CA VAL A 84 0.18 -4.20 6.97
C VAL A 84 -0.99 -5.06 6.49
N MET A 85 -2.04 -4.46 5.93
CA MET A 85 -3.18 -5.21 5.39
C MET A 85 -2.74 -6.18 4.28
N GLY A 86 -1.87 -5.73 3.38
CA GLY A 86 -1.30 -6.57 2.34
C GLY A 86 -0.54 -7.76 2.92
N LEU A 87 0.40 -7.50 3.84
CA LEU A 87 1.23 -8.54 4.46
C LEU A 87 0.41 -9.55 5.26
N VAL A 88 -0.54 -9.08 6.07
CA VAL A 88 -1.47 -9.94 6.81
C VAL A 88 -2.29 -10.79 5.84
N GLY A 89 -2.77 -10.21 4.73
CA GLY A 89 -3.46 -10.94 3.67
C GLY A 89 -2.59 -12.07 3.08
N LEU A 90 -1.31 -11.81 2.81
CA LEU A 90 -0.37 -12.81 2.29
C LEU A 90 -0.13 -13.96 3.28
N ILE A 91 -0.07 -13.65 4.59
CA ILE A 91 0.04 -14.64 5.66
C ILE A 91 -1.22 -15.52 5.70
N ILE A 92 -2.41 -14.90 5.69
CA ILE A 92 -3.70 -15.61 5.71
C ILE A 92 -3.86 -16.53 4.49
N MET A 93 -3.47 -16.05 3.30
CA MET A 93 -3.47 -16.83 2.06
C MET A 93 -2.39 -17.92 2.00
N ARG A 94 -1.54 -18.05 3.03
CA ARG A 94 -0.45 -19.03 3.12
C ARG A 94 0.50 -18.97 1.92
N LEU A 95 0.75 -17.78 1.39
CA LEU A 95 1.65 -17.58 0.25
C LEU A 95 3.13 -17.68 0.63
N VAL A 96 3.43 -17.72 1.93
CA VAL A 96 4.76 -18.01 2.49
C VAL A 96 4.77 -19.43 3.05
N LYS A 97 5.70 -20.26 2.54
CA LYS A 97 5.76 -21.69 2.89
C LYS A 97 6.65 -22.00 4.09
N THR A 98 7.59 -21.12 4.43
CA THR A 98 8.58 -21.36 5.49
C THR A 98 8.19 -20.65 6.78
N THR A 99 8.41 -21.30 7.92
CA THR A 99 8.18 -20.71 9.25
C THR A 99 9.02 -19.45 9.47
N ARG A 100 10.28 -19.47 9.00
CA ARG A 100 11.17 -18.31 9.01
C ARG A 100 10.57 -17.12 8.26
N GLY A 101 10.02 -17.35 7.06
CA GLY A 101 9.39 -16.29 6.27
C GLY A 101 8.16 -15.71 6.97
N THR A 102 7.28 -16.57 7.50
CA THR A 102 6.10 -16.13 8.24
C THR A 102 6.46 -15.32 9.48
N LEU A 103 7.49 -15.72 10.22
CA LEU A 103 8.00 -14.97 11.36
C LEU A 103 8.52 -13.59 10.95
N VAL A 104 9.30 -13.49 9.87
CA VAL A 104 9.78 -12.21 9.35
C VAL A 104 8.62 -11.30 8.95
N LEU A 105 7.58 -11.84 8.30
CA LEU A 105 6.40 -11.04 7.94
C LEU A 105 5.65 -10.53 9.17
N TRP A 106 5.49 -11.36 10.21
CA TRP A 106 4.87 -10.91 11.46
C TRP A 106 5.69 -9.82 12.15
N LEU A 107 7.02 -9.95 12.22
CA LEU A 107 7.88 -8.90 12.76
C LEU A 107 7.75 -7.59 11.98
N LEU A 108 7.67 -7.67 10.66
CA LEU A 108 7.49 -6.50 9.82
C LEU A 108 6.10 -5.87 10.04
N CYS A 109 5.04 -6.67 10.10
CA CYS A 109 3.70 -6.20 10.47
C CYS A 109 3.68 -5.51 11.84
N SER A 110 4.30 -6.12 12.86
CA SER A 110 4.38 -5.54 14.20
C SER A 110 5.14 -4.21 14.20
N THR A 111 6.25 -4.13 13.47
CA THR A 111 7.04 -2.90 13.36
C THR A 111 6.23 -1.79 12.69
N LEU A 112 5.57 -2.09 11.56
CA LEU A 112 4.72 -1.14 10.86
C LEU A 112 3.52 -0.72 11.71
N LEU A 113 2.89 -1.62 12.47
CA LEU A 113 1.81 -1.29 13.40
C LEU A 113 2.29 -0.31 14.47
N VAL A 114 3.47 -0.52 15.04
CA VAL A 114 4.07 0.43 15.99
C VAL A 114 4.29 1.80 15.34
N LEU A 115 4.82 1.85 14.11
CA LEU A 115 4.99 3.10 13.37
C LEU A 115 3.65 3.80 13.11
N ILE A 116 2.62 3.07 12.70
CA ILE A 116 1.27 3.61 12.49
C ILE A 116 0.74 4.27 13.77
N LEU A 117 0.95 3.65 14.94
CA LEU A 117 0.54 4.23 16.22
C LEU A 117 1.27 5.56 16.50
N PHE A 118 2.58 5.62 16.24
CA PHE A 118 3.34 6.87 16.36
C PHE A 118 2.90 7.93 15.37
N GLU A 119 2.61 7.55 14.12
CA GLU A 119 2.14 8.47 13.08
C GLU A 119 0.77 9.04 13.44
N ILE A 120 -0.16 8.21 13.92
CA ILE A 120 -1.48 8.64 14.41
C ILE A 120 -1.35 9.54 15.64
N ALA A 121 -0.43 9.25 16.56
CA ALA A 121 -0.20 10.10 17.73
C ALA A 121 0.45 11.45 17.37
N ALA A 122 1.26 11.49 16.32
CA ALA A 122 1.94 12.69 15.84
C ALA A 122 1.07 13.54 14.90
N LEU A 123 -0.11 13.04 14.50
CA LEU A 123 -1.06 13.80 13.71
C LEU A 123 -1.57 14.99 14.53
N PRO A 124 -1.48 16.23 14.01
CA PRO A 124 -1.94 17.41 14.73
C PRO A 124 -3.44 17.31 14.97
N THR A 125 -3.82 17.16 16.25
CA THR A 125 -5.20 17.28 16.69
C THR A 125 -5.63 18.73 16.52
N LYS A 126 -6.74 18.95 15.80
CA LYS A 126 -7.35 20.27 15.66
C LYS A 126 -7.72 20.88 17.01
#